data_AF-A0A7S2PYK6-F1
#
_entry.id   AF-A0A7S2PYK6-F1
#
_cell.length_a   1.000
_cell.length_b   1.000
_cell.length_c   1.000
_cell.angle_alpha   90.00
_cell.angle_beta   90.00
_cell.angle_gamma   90.00
#
_symmetry.space_group_name_H-M   'P 1'
#
loop_
_entity.id
_entity.type
_entity.pdbx_description
1 polymer ?
#
loop_
_entity_poly.entity_id
_entity_poly.type
_entity_poly.pdbx_seq_one_letter_code
_entity_poly.pdbx_strand_id
1 'polypeptide(L)'
;GVVPPATLREAGCLALCHSTAWDKRIVISAWWVPMEQVSRGSPPEVADFTAVDGFFVQGRRHFLPPVHLEMGFTLLFHVGEASAERHRGERRSRYLEAMGPEAEGA
;
A
#
# COMPACT_ATOMS: atom_id res chain seq x y z
N GLY A 1 -11.82 -6.72 5.13
CA GLY A 1 -11.41 -7.65 4.05
C GLY A 1 -9.93 -7.94 4.17
N VAL A 2 -9.46 -9.09 3.65
CA VAL A 2 -8.02 -9.42 3.64
C VAL A 2 -7.34 -8.54 2.61
N VAL A 3 -6.28 -7.82 2.99
CA VAL A 3 -5.51 -7.01 2.05
C VAL A 3 -4.64 -7.93 1.20
N PRO A 4 -4.66 -7.79 -0.14
CA PRO A 4 -3.88 -8.66 -1.02
C PRO A 4 -2.38 -8.49 -0.79
N PRO A 5 -1.57 -9.58 -0.91
CA PRO A 5 -0.12 -9.48 -0.74
C PRO A 5 0.55 -8.51 -1.73
N ALA A 6 0.01 -8.38 -2.95
CA ALA A 6 0.52 -7.45 -3.95
C ALA A 6 0.35 -5.99 -3.52
N THR A 7 -0.86 -5.63 -3.05
CA THR A 7 -1.16 -4.29 -2.55
C THR A 7 -0.29 -3.91 -1.36
N LEU A 8 -0.09 -4.83 -0.40
CA LEU A 8 0.81 -4.58 0.73
C LEU A 8 2.26 -4.34 0.29
N ARG A 9 2.74 -5.09 -0.71
CA ARG A 9 4.08 -4.91 -1.26
C ARG A 9 4.24 -3.55 -1.94
N GLU A 10 3.28 -3.17 -2.78
CA GLU A 10 3.28 -1.88 -3.48
C GLU A 10 3.22 -0.70 -2.48
N ALA A 11 2.33 -0.77 -1.49
CA ALA A 11 2.24 0.24 -0.44
C ALA A 11 3.53 0.30 0.41
N GLY A 12 4.12 -0.85 0.75
CA GLY A 12 5.38 -0.92 1.49
C GLY A 12 6.55 -0.32 0.70
N CYS A 13 6.63 -0.60 -0.60
CA CYS A 13 7.63 0.00 -1.48
C CYS A 13 7.49 1.52 -1.54
N LEU A 14 6.26 2.01 -1.72
CA LEU A 14 5.97 3.45 -1.74
C LEU A 14 6.37 4.11 -0.41
N ALA A 15 6.01 3.52 0.72
CA ALA A 15 6.37 4.04 2.04
C ALA A 15 7.89 4.12 2.25
N LEU A 16 8.65 3.12 1.80
CA LEU A 16 10.11 3.13 1.89
C LEU A 16 10.74 4.20 0.98
N CYS A 17 10.27 4.31 -0.26
CA CYS A 17 10.76 5.30 -1.21
C CYS A 17 10.45 6.74 -0.79
N HIS A 18 9.40 6.95 0.02
CA HIS A 18 9.06 8.24 0.64
C HIS A 18 9.69 8.46 2.03
N SER A 19 10.59 7.59 2.47
CA SER A 19 11.27 7.70 3.76
C SER A 19 12.75 8.07 3.59
N THR A 20 13.43 8.37 4.70
CA THR A 20 14.89 8.60 4.71
C THR A 20 15.72 7.41 4.21
N ALA A 21 15.12 6.22 4.09
CA ALA A 21 15.76 5.06 3.49
C ALA A 21 16.11 5.28 2.01
N TRP A 22 15.29 6.05 1.28
CA TRP A 22 15.54 6.43 -0.11
C TRP A 22 16.83 7.23 -0.25
N ASP A 23 16.97 8.31 0.52
CA ASP A 23 18.13 9.20 0.47
C ASP A 23 19.41 8.47 0.88
N LYS A 24 19.31 7.61 1.89
CA LYS A 24 20.44 6.84 2.42
C LYS A 24 20.76 5.58 1.60
N ARG A 25 19.92 5.22 0.62
CA ARG A 25 20.04 3.98 -0.18
C ARG A 25 20.14 2.72 0.69
N ILE A 26 19.43 2.69 1.81
CA ILE A 26 19.44 1.55 2.73
C ILE A 26 18.19 0.69 2.48
N VAL A 27 18.41 -0.58 2.16
CA VAL A 27 17.33 -1.56 2.05
C VAL A 27 16.92 -2.01 3.45
N ILE A 28 15.71 -1.65 3.85
CA ILE A 28 15.08 -2.09 5.11
C ILE A 28 13.69 -2.70 4.83
N SER A 29 13.18 -3.46 5.79
CA SER A 29 11.80 -3.96 5.74
C SER A 29 10.80 -2.90 6.17
N ALA A 30 9.82 -2.61 5.30
CA ALA A 30 8.61 -1.91 5.69
C ALA A 30 7.79 -2.76 6.67
N TRP A 31 6.88 -2.12 7.41
CA TRP A 31 5.92 -2.81 8.26
C TRP A 31 4.57 -2.12 8.20
N TRP A 32 3.51 -2.87 8.50
CA TRP A 32 2.15 -2.34 8.58
C TRP A 32 1.46 -2.80 9.87
N VAL A 33 0.41 -2.08 10.23
CA VAL A 33 -0.51 -2.38 11.32
C VAL A 33 -1.95 -2.13 10.87
N PRO A 34 -2.95 -2.85 11.42
CA PRO A 34 -4.36 -2.49 11.28
C PRO A 34 -4.64 -1.07 11.80
N MET A 35 -5.63 -0.38 11.22
CA MET A 35 -5.97 1.00 11.58
C MET A 35 -6.41 1.13 13.04
N GLU A 36 -7.02 0.08 13.59
CA GLU A 36 -7.50 0.00 14.97
C GLU A 36 -6.35 0.09 16.00
N GLN A 37 -5.12 -0.18 15.55
CA GLN A 37 -3.90 -0.11 16.37
C GLN A 37 -3.23 1.28 16.32
N VAL A 38 -3.80 2.24 15.60
CA VAL A 38 -3.26 3.58 15.42
C VAL A 38 -4.19 4.60 16.08
N SER A 39 -3.64 5.39 17.02
CA SER A 39 -4.36 6.50 17.64
C SER A 39 -3.59 7.81 17.49
N ARG A 40 -4.32 8.93 17.58
CA ARG A 40 -3.78 10.29 17.47
C ARG A 40 -4.36 11.17 18.57
N GLY A 41 -3.56 12.07 19.12
CA GLY A 41 -3.99 13.00 20.16
C GLY A 41 -3.30 12.72 21.49
N SER A 42 -4.07 12.39 22.53
CA SER A 42 -3.53 12.08 23.84
C SER A 42 -2.88 10.70 23.89
N PRO A 43 -1.84 10.50 24.72
CA PRO A 43 -1.22 9.19 24.90
C PRO A 43 -2.24 8.13 25.31
N PRO A 44 -2.18 6.92 24.74
CA PRO A 44 -3.05 5.83 25.15
C PRO A 44 -2.84 5.45 26.61
N GLU A 45 -3.90 4.94 27.26
CA GLU A 45 -3.85 4.48 28.66
C GLU A 45 -2.90 3.28 28.86
N VAL A 46 -2.76 2.44 27.83
CA VAL A 46 -1.84 1.30 27.82
C VAL A 46 -0.43 1.78 27.46
N ALA A 47 0.55 1.50 28.31
CA ALA A 47 1.92 2.00 28.17
C ALA A 47 2.77 1.34 27.06
N ASP A 48 2.29 0.26 26.44
CA ASP A 48 2.99 -0.42 25.34
C ASP A 48 2.59 0.17 23.98
N PHE A 49 3.17 1.33 23.66
CA PHE A 49 3.01 1.99 22.37
C PHE A 49 4.34 2.51 21.84
N THR A 50 4.39 2.76 20.53
CA THR A 50 5.48 3.51 19.92
C THR A 50 4.92 4.76 19.26
N ALA A 51 5.49 5.90 19.62
CA ALA A 51 5.19 7.16 18.96
C ALA A 51 5.91 7.22 17.60
N VAL A 52 5.16 7.46 16.53
CA VAL A 52 5.66 7.61 15.16
C VAL A 52 5.01 8.86 14.58
N ASP A 53 5.79 9.92 14.40
CA ASP A 53 5.39 11.16 13.70
C ASP A 53 4.00 11.71 14.12
N GLY A 54 3.75 11.80 15.43
CA GLY A 54 2.48 12.31 15.98
C GLY A 54 1.34 11.28 16.10
N PHE A 55 1.60 10.01 15.77
CA PHE A 55 0.70 8.88 16.01
C PHE A 55 1.25 7.97 17.10
N PHE A 56 0.34 7.30 17.81
CA PHE A 56 0.68 6.22 18.72
C PHE A 56 0.26 4.89 18.10
N VAL A 57 1.23 4.00 17.92
CA VAL A 57 1.02 2.67 17.34
C VAL A 57 1.17 1.62 18.44
N GLN A 58 0.17 0.75 18.58
CA GLN A 58 0.10 -0.30 19.58
C GLN A 58 0.11 -1.69 18.95
N GLY A 59 0.47 -2.71 19.73
CA GLY A 59 0.34 -4.11 19.31
C GLY A 59 1.39 -4.56 18.30
N ARG A 60 1.02 -5.54 17.47
CA ARG A 60 1.97 -6.30 16.64
C ARG A 60 2.19 -5.66 15.26
N ARG A 61 3.45 -5.34 14.97
CA ARG A 61 3.88 -4.92 13.63
C ARG A 61 4.03 -6.11 12.69
N HIS A 62 3.53 -5.96 11.48
CA HIS A 62 3.66 -6.95 10.42
C HIS A 62 4.74 -6.51 9.43
N PHE A 63 5.92 -7.11 9.51
CA PHE A 63 7.04 -6.81 8.62
C PHE A 63 6.84 -7.42 7.24
N LEU A 64 7.15 -6.63 6.21
CA LEU A 64 7.15 -7.05 4.82
C LEU A 64 8.56 -7.51 4.41
N PRO A 65 8.69 -8.42 3.44
CA PRO A 65 9.98 -8.71 2.82
C PRO A 65 10.65 -7.42 2.33
N PRO A 66 11.98 -7.29 2.45
CA PRO A 66 12.69 -6.15 1.89
C PRO A 66 12.42 -6.04 0.38
N VAL A 67 12.18 -4.82 -0.08
CA VAL A 67 11.97 -4.51 -1.50
C VAL A 67 13.04 -3.52 -1.97
N HIS A 68 13.35 -3.55 -3.26
CA HIS A 68 14.25 -2.58 -3.86
C HIS A 68 13.65 -1.18 -3.78
N LEU A 69 14.52 -0.18 -3.58
CA LEU A 69 14.15 1.22 -3.57
C LEU A 69 14.02 1.71 -5.02
N GLU A 70 12.87 1.42 -5.62
CA GLU A 70 12.56 1.73 -7.02
C GLU A 70 11.22 2.49 -7.11
N MET A 71 11.23 3.61 -7.84
CA MET A 71 10.00 4.34 -8.19
C MET A 71 9.89 4.44 -9.71
N GLY A 72 8.75 4.01 -10.23
CA GLY A 72 8.34 4.26 -11.60
C GLY A 72 7.20 5.27 -11.64
N PHE A 73 7.08 6.00 -12.74
CA PHE A 73 5.89 6.77 -13.06
C PHE A 73 5.26 6.18 -14.33
N THR A 74 3.94 6.24 -14.40
CA THR A 74 3.17 5.74 -15.54
C THR A 74 2.35 6.88 -16.11
N LEU A 75 2.46 7.10 -17.42
CA LEU A 75 1.57 8.00 -18.13
C LEU A 75 0.35 7.21 -18.63
N LEU A 76 -0.84 7.67 -18.23
CA LEU A 76 -2.09 7.09 -18.70
C LEU A 76 -2.79 8.07 -19.63
N PHE A 77 -3.06 7.63 -20.85
CA PHE A 77 -3.81 8.43 -21.83
C PHE A 77 -5.30 8.14 -21.70
N HIS A 78 -6.09 9.19 -21.51
CA HIS A 78 -7.55 9.11 -21.56
C HIS A 78 -8.00 8.90 -23.01
N VAL A 79 -8.85 7.91 -23.24
CA VAL A 79 -9.41 7.63 -24.56
C VAL A 79 -10.49 8.67 -24.86
N GLY A 80 -10.39 9.36 -26.00
CA GLY A 80 -11.43 10.29 -26.43
C GLY A 80 -12.75 9.57 -26.72
N GLU A 81 -13.88 10.24 -26.52
CA GLU A 81 -15.22 9.65 -26.64
C GLU A 81 -15.47 8.99 -28.01
N ALA A 82 -15.01 9.63 -29.10
CA ALA A 82 -15.08 9.09 -30.46
C ALA A 82 -14.30 7.78 -30.68
N SER A 83 -13.45 7.40 -29.72
CA SER A 83 -12.68 6.15 -29.74
C SER A 83 -13.09 5.17 -28.64
N ALA A 84 -13.92 5.56 -27.67
CA ALA A 84 -14.23 4.76 -26.49
C ALA A 84 -14.73 3.35 -26.83
N GLU A 85 -15.66 3.21 -27.79
CA GLU A 85 -16.17 1.89 -28.20
C GLU A 85 -15.11 0.99 -28.82
N ARG A 86 -14.12 1.53 -29.54
CA ARG A 86 -13.02 0.73 -30.12
C ARG A 86 -12.06 0.19 -29.06
N HIS A 87 -11.97 0.87 -27.91
CA HIS A 87 -11.13 0.46 -26.78
C HIS A 87 -11.93 -0.27 -25.69
N ARG A 88 -13.17 -0.69 -25.99
CA ARG A 88 -14.04 -1.36 -25.02
C ARG A 88 -13.44 -2.71 -24.63
N GLY A 89 -13.16 -2.87 -23.34
CA GLY A 89 -12.56 -4.08 -22.78
C GLY A 89 -11.03 -4.10 -22.79
N GLU A 90 -10.37 -3.04 -23.26
CA GLU A 90 -8.95 -2.83 -23.01
C GLU A 90 -8.68 -2.45 -21.54
N ARG A 91 -7.42 -2.60 -21.10
CA ARG A 91 -6.94 -2.19 -19.75
C ARG A 91 -7.73 -2.80 -18.58
N ARG A 92 -8.25 -4.02 -18.75
CA ARG A 92 -8.84 -4.78 -17.63
C ARG A 92 -7.85 -4.90 -16.48
N SER A 93 -8.37 -4.84 -15.27
CA SER A 93 -7.56 -5.02 -14.08
C SER A 93 -7.02 -6.45 -14.07
N ARG A 94 -5.72 -6.61 -14.35
CA ARG A 94 -5.01 -7.89 -14.23
C ARG A 94 -5.17 -8.50 -12.85
N TYR A 95 -5.37 -7.66 -11.83
CA TYR A 95 -5.64 -8.08 -10.47
C TYR A 95 -7.03 -8.71 -10.31
N LEU A 96 -8.09 -8.08 -10.85
CA LEU A 96 -9.43 -8.68 -10.86
C LEU A 96 -9.47 -9.97 -11.68
N GLU A 97 -8.73 -10.01 -12.79
CA GLU A 97 -8.57 -11.23 -13.59
C GLU A 97 -7.84 -12.34 -12.83
N ALA A 98 -6.81 -12.02 -12.04
CA ALA A 98 -6.04 -12.98 -11.26
C ALA A 98 -6.76 -13.48 -9.99
N MET A 99 -7.67 -12.69 -9.43
CA MET A 99 -8.43 -13.03 -8.22
C MET A 99 -9.65 -13.93 -8.49
N GLY A 100 -10.03 -14.11 -9.76
CA GLY A 100 -11.22 -14.88 -10.12
C GLY A 100 -12.53 -14.23 -9.65
N PRO A 101 -13.69 -14.83 -9.99
CA PRO A 101 -15.01 -14.27 -9.72
C PRO A 101 -15.42 -14.24 -8.24
N GLU A 102 -14.57 -14.70 -7.31
CA GLU A 102 -14.88 -14.74 -5.87
C GLU A 102 -14.86 -13.35 -5.20
N ALA A 103 -14.34 -12.31 -5.87
CA ALA A 103 -14.22 -10.96 -5.34
C ALA A 103 -15.42 -10.02 -5.63
N GLU A 104 -16.35 -10.41 -6.52
CA GLU A 104 -17.53 -9.58 -6.86
C GLU A 104 -18.71 -9.72 -5.86
N GLY A 105 -18.59 -10.60 -4.86
CA GLY A 105 -19.70 -10.98 -3.96
C GLY A 105 -19.51 -10.70 -2.47
N ALA A 106 -18.51 -9.91 -2.06
CA ALA A 106 -18.23 -9.61 -0.64
C ALA A 106 -18.32 -8.11 -0.32
#